data_AF-A0A7K4CBK0-F1
#
_entry.id   AF-A0A7K4CBK0-F1
#
_cell.length_a   1.000
_cell.length_b   1.000
_cell.length_c   1.000
_cell.angle_alpha   90.00
_cell.angle_beta   90.00
_cell.angle_gamma   90.00
#
_symmetry.space_group_name_H-M   'P 1'
#
loop_
_entity.id
_entity.type
_entity.pdbx_description
1 polymer ?
#
loop_
_entity_poly.entity_id
_entity_poly.type
_entity_poly.pdbx_seq_one_letter_code
_entity_poly.pdbx_strand_id
1 'polypeptide(L)'
;MKHTHLILMCLALTVCTVMPAQAFEAKSLTITIAPDGDAEINMQYELSFIEQSAVFFKITDPAAELKKAFDSGSSEPVTVTQATSSSATVIVPAFATIHKGAGKNTIVTPSVSFAKAEEVINSYWFAPLVNPDFSPAVSTVVFPDGYRAEFQDVISLPPISRPVFTSP
;
A
#
# COMPACT_ATOMS: atom_id res chain seq x y z
N MET A 1 -43.96 18.57 -28.60
CA MET A 1 -43.41 17.27 -28.14
C MET A 1 -41.95 17.02 -28.60
N LYS A 2 -41.10 18.05 -28.80
CA LYS A 2 -39.68 17.87 -29.21
C LYS A 2 -38.67 18.27 -28.12
N HIS A 3 -39.02 19.20 -27.23
CA HIS A 3 -38.11 19.67 -26.18
C HIS A 3 -38.03 18.75 -24.96
N THR A 4 -39.08 17.98 -24.67
CA THR A 4 -39.10 17.05 -23.53
C THR A 4 -38.10 15.91 -23.71
N HIS A 5 -37.91 15.42 -24.94
CA HIS A 5 -36.92 14.39 -25.26
C HIS A 5 -35.48 14.93 -25.22
N LEU A 6 -35.27 16.21 -25.56
CA LEU A 6 -33.96 16.86 -25.49
C LEU A 6 -33.53 17.11 -24.04
N ILE A 7 -34.48 17.48 -23.17
CA ILE A 7 -34.26 17.62 -21.72
C ILE A 7 -34.01 16.25 -21.08
N LEU A 8 -34.77 15.21 -21.46
CA LEU A 8 -34.54 13.85 -20.97
C LEU A 8 -33.18 13.28 -21.42
N MET A 9 -32.72 13.63 -22.63
CA MET A 9 -31.41 13.22 -23.16
C MET A 9 -30.26 13.96 -22.47
N CYS A 10 -30.39 15.26 -22.17
CA CYS A 10 -29.43 16.00 -21.35
C CYS A 10 -29.41 15.55 -19.88
N LEU A 11 -30.56 15.12 -19.34
CA LEU A 11 -30.65 14.56 -17.99
C LEU A 11 -30.07 13.13 -17.93
N ALA A 12 -30.20 12.35 -18.99
CA ALA A 12 -29.57 11.03 -19.11
C ALA A 12 -28.03 11.11 -19.26
N LEU A 13 -27.51 12.19 -19.88
CA LEU A 13 -26.07 12.47 -19.98
C LEU A 13 -25.44 13.00 -18.68
N THR A 14 -26.25 13.49 -17.74
CA THR A 14 -25.78 13.89 -16.39
C THR A 14 -25.80 12.74 -15.38
N VAL A 15 -26.31 11.57 -15.79
CA VAL A 15 -26.14 10.28 -15.09
C VAL A 15 -24.88 9.54 -15.59
N CYS A 16 -23.91 10.26 -16.15
CA CYS A 16 -22.51 9.84 -16.01
C CYS A 16 -22.13 10.09 -14.56
N THR A 17 -22.51 9.11 -13.74
CA THR A 17 -22.12 8.86 -12.36
C THR A 17 -20.90 9.68 -11.95
N VAL A 18 -21.13 10.63 -11.04
CA VAL A 18 -20.13 11.09 -10.09
C VAL A 18 -19.65 9.88 -9.28
N MET A 19 -18.79 9.07 -9.88
CA MET A 19 -17.91 8.22 -9.09
C MET A 19 -16.91 9.19 -8.45
N PRO A 20 -16.74 9.18 -7.11
CA PRO A 20 -15.56 9.81 -6.54
C PRO A 20 -14.37 9.09 -7.18
N ALA A 21 -13.69 9.77 -8.10
CA ALA A 21 -12.44 9.27 -8.66
C ALA A 21 -11.42 9.38 -7.53
N GLN A 22 -11.30 8.33 -6.73
CA GLN A 22 -10.18 8.24 -5.80
C GLN A 22 -8.91 8.17 -6.65
N ALA A 23 -8.02 9.10 -6.36
CA ALA A 23 -6.72 9.31 -6.96
C ALA A 23 -5.88 8.03 -7.03
N PHE A 24 -5.76 7.44 -5.84
CA PHE A 24 -5.04 6.23 -5.51
C PHE A 24 -5.93 5.48 -4.52
N GLU A 25 -6.22 4.21 -4.81
CA GLU A 25 -6.97 3.33 -3.92
C GLU A 25 -6.10 2.13 -3.57
N ALA A 26 -5.73 1.99 -2.29
CA ALA A 26 -5.04 0.80 -1.82
C ALA A 26 -6.01 -0.40 -1.80
N LYS A 27 -5.77 -1.41 -2.64
CA LYS A 27 -6.62 -2.61 -2.71
C LYS A 27 -6.19 -3.67 -1.70
N SER A 28 -4.91 -3.99 -1.70
CA SER A 28 -4.39 -4.99 -0.77
C SER A 28 -2.94 -4.75 -0.40
N LEU A 29 -2.61 -5.09 0.84
CA LEU A 29 -1.25 -5.18 1.33
C LEU A 29 -0.97 -6.61 1.79
N THR A 30 0.11 -7.22 1.31
CA THR A 30 0.63 -8.48 1.85
C THR A 30 2.04 -8.26 2.36
N ILE A 31 2.28 -8.56 3.64
CA ILE A 31 3.60 -8.55 4.27
C ILE A 31 3.98 -10.01 4.51
N THR A 32 4.95 -10.54 3.76
CA THR A 32 5.47 -11.89 3.94
C THR A 32 6.77 -11.82 4.72
N ILE A 33 6.78 -12.37 5.93
CA ILE A 33 7.94 -12.36 6.82
C ILE A 33 8.81 -13.59 6.53
N ALA A 34 10.09 -13.36 6.25
CA ALA A 34 11.08 -14.39 6.06
C ALA A 34 11.61 -14.93 7.42
N PRO A 35 12.18 -16.15 7.46
CA PRO A 35 12.68 -16.75 8.71
C PRO A 35 13.81 -15.98 9.41
N ASP A 36 14.49 -15.08 8.71
CA ASP A 36 15.57 -14.22 9.19
C ASP A 36 15.09 -12.84 9.67
N GLY A 37 13.81 -12.52 9.47
CA GLY A 37 13.19 -11.28 9.94
C GLY A 37 13.03 -10.23 8.84
N ASP A 38 13.51 -10.49 7.63
CA ASP A 38 13.23 -9.66 6.47
C ASP A 38 11.74 -9.77 6.09
N ALA A 39 11.23 -8.76 5.39
CA ALA A 39 9.88 -8.80 4.86
C ALA A 39 9.81 -8.42 3.39
N GLU A 40 9.05 -9.20 2.62
CA GLU A 40 8.58 -8.79 1.30
C GLU A 40 7.19 -8.18 1.47
N ILE A 41 7.06 -6.91 1.11
CA ILE A 41 5.82 -6.14 1.13
C ILE A 41 5.33 -6.03 -0.31
N ASN A 42 4.16 -6.60 -0.59
CA ASN A 42 3.47 -6.49 -1.85
C ASN A 42 2.22 -5.62 -1.66
N MET A 43 2.14 -4.52 -2.40
CA MET A 43 1.01 -3.59 -2.39
C MET A 43 0.36 -3.59 -3.76
N GLN A 44 -0.96 -3.80 -3.77
CA GLN A 44 -1.81 -3.67 -4.95
C GLN A 44 -2.65 -2.41 -4.80
N TYR A 45 -2.72 -1.59 -5.84
CA TYR A 45 -3.46 -0.34 -5.84
C TYR A 45 -4.06 -0.05 -7.22
N GLU A 46 -5.05 0.84 -7.25
CA GLU A 46 -5.59 1.40 -8.49
C GLU A 46 -5.29 2.90 -8.55
N LEU A 47 -4.80 3.35 -9.70
CA LEU A 47 -4.58 4.77 -10.02
C LEU A 47 -5.66 5.23 -11.00
N SER A 48 -6.38 6.31 -10.68
CA SER A 48 -7.40 6.85 -11.60
C SER A 48 -6.79 7.60 -12.80
N PHE A 49 -7.52 7.61 -13.92
CA PHE A 49 -7.05 8.09 -15.23
C PHE A 49 -6.72 9.60 -15.28
N ILE A 50 -7.28 10.41 -14.37
CA ILE A 50 -6.97 11.85 -14.30
C ILE A 50 -5.54 12.11 -13.78
N GLU A 51 -5.00 11.20 -12.96
CA GLU A 51 -3.63 11.28 -12.41
C GLU A 51 -2.58 10.52 -13.21
N GLN A 52 -2.96 9.52 -14.01
CA GLN A 52 -2.04 8.82 -14.93
C GLN A 52 -1.31 9.80 -15.87
N SER A 53 -1.88 10.97 -16.17
CA SER A 53 -1.34 11.92 -17.16
C SER A 53 -0.41 13.01 -16.61
N ALA A 54 -0.49 13.39 -15.32
CA ALA A 54 0.28 14.52 -14.78
C ALA A 54 1.36 14.10 -13.77
N VAL A 55 1.06 13.11 -12.92
CA VAL A 55 1.98 12.62 -11.88
C VAL A 55 2.98 11.63 -12.48
N PHE A 56 2.48 10.64 -13.23
CA PHE A 56 3.33 9.63 -13.88
C PHE A 56 4.23 10.19 -14.99
N PHE A 57 3.81 11.27 -15.67
CA PHE A 57 4.61 11.91 -16.72
C PHE A 57 5.66 12.90 -16.21
N LYS A 58 5.51 13.43 -14.98
CA LYS A 58 6.53 14.29 -14.36
C LYS A 58 7.50 13.54 -13.45
N ILE A 59 7.13 12.37 -12.94
CA ILE A 59 8.05 11.51 -12.21
C ILE A 59 8.86 10.71 -13.23
N THR A 60 10.13 11.09 -13.42
CA THR A 60 11.03 10.44 -14.38
C THR A 60 11.34 8.98 -14.00
N ASP A 61 11.29 8.64 -12.71
CA ASP A 61 11.47 7.28 -12.19
C ASP A 61 10.61 7.03 -10.92
N PRO A 62 9.40 6.46 -11.09
CA PRO A 62 8.51 6.15 -9.96
C PRO A 62 9.09 5.18 -8.94
N ALA A 63 9.95 4.25 -9.38
CA ALA A 63 10.58 3.29 -8.48
C ALA A 63 11.60 3.97 -7.57
N ALA A 64 12.39 4.91 -8.10
CA ALA A 64 13.35 5.68 -7.33
C ALA A 64 12.68 6.58 -6.28
N GLU A 65 11.59 7.26 -6.62
CA GLU A 65 10.84 8.09 -5.65
C GLU A 65 10.15 7.24 -4.59
N LEU A 66 9.58 6.10 -4.98
CA LEU A 66 9.00 5.15 -4.01
C LEU A 66 10.08 4.62 -3.06
N LYS A 67 11.24 4.23 -3.59
CA LYS A 67 12.39 3.80 -2.78
C LYS A 67 12.80 4.88 -1.78
N LYS A 68 12.94 6.13 -2.22
CA LYS A 68 13.30 7.27 -1.37
C LYS A 68 12.29 7.49 -0.25
N ALA A 69 11.00 7.34 -0.54
CA ALA A 69 9.94 7.43 0.47
C ALA A 69 10.09 6.35 1.55
N PHE A 70 10.30 5.09 1.15
CA PHE A 70 10.52 3.99 2.09
C PHE A 70 11.84 4.13 2.87
N ASP A 71 12.93 4.51 2.21
CA ASP A 71 14.23 4.75 2.85
C ASP A 71 14.14 5.85 3.92
N SER A 72 13.28 6.86 3.73
CA SER A 72 13.07 7.92 4.73
C SER A 72 12.34 7.45 6.00
N GLY A 73 11.62 6.33 5.93
CA GLY A 73 10.87 5.75 7.05
C GLY A 73 11.46 4.46 7.62
N SER A 74 12.46 3.88 6.96
CA SER A 74 13.13 2.65 7.37
C SER A 74 14.48 2.94 8.03
N SER A 75 14.89 2.08 8.96
CA SER A 75 16.23 2.18 9.57
C SER A 75 17.33 1.67 8.64
N GLU A 76 16.96 0.80 7.70
CA GLU A 76 17.82 0.15 6.72
C GLU A 76 17.32 0.48 5.30
N PRO A 77 18.21 0.60 4.29
CA PRO A 77 17.78 0.84 2.92
C PRO A 77 16.87 -0.28 2.42
N VAL A 78 15.72 0.09 1.86
CA VAL A 78 14.80 -0.89 1.27
C VAL A 78 15.18 -1.21 -0.17
N THR A 79 14.75 -2.35 -0.69
CA THR A 79 14.90 -2.69 -2.11
C THR A 79 13.53 -2.71 -2.78
N VAL A 80 13.30 -1.79 -3.72
CA VAL A 80 12.08 -1.82 -4.56
C VAL A 80 12.36 -2.75 -5.74
N THR A 81 11.72 -3.92 -5.74
CA THR A 81 11.88 -4.92 -6.82
C THR A 81 10.89 -4.69 -7.96
N GLN A 82 9.76 -4.05 -7.67
CA GLN A 82 8.73 -3.72 -8.65
C GLN A 82 8.01 -2.43 -8.27
N ALA A 83 7.78 -1.57 -9.24
CA ALA A 83 6.84 -0.45 -9.15
C ALA A 83 6.17 -0.29 -10.50
N THR A 84 4.84 -0.45 -10.54
CA THR A 84 4.01 -0.35 -11.74
C THR A 84 2.87 0.64 -11.50
N SER A 85 1.98 0.77 -12.48
CA SER A 85 0.76 1.58 -12.35
C SER A 85 -0.30 0.97 -11.42
N SER A 86 -0.15 -0.28 -10.98
CA SER A 86 -1.13 -0.96 -10.13
C SER A 86 -0.53 -1.80 -9.00
N SER A 87 0.79 -1.82 -8.88
CA SER A 87 1.47 -2.64 -7.86
C SER A 87 2.85 -2.13 -7.51
N ALA A 88 3.27 -2.38 -6.28
CA ALA A 88 4.64 -2.22 -5.85
C ALA A 88 5.07 -3.40 -4.96
N THR A 89 6.32 -3.83 -5.13
CA THR A 89 6.95 -4.86 -4.30
C THR A 89 8.23 -4.29 -3.71
N VAL A 90 8.35 -4.39 -2.38
CA VAL A 90 9.46 -3.83 -1.61
C VAL A 90 9.98 -4.88 -0.64
N ILE A 91 11.30 -5.08 -0.61
CA ILE A 91 11.99 -5.87 0.38
C ILE A 91 12.50 -4.93 1.47
N VAL A 92 12.10 -5.19 2.71
CA VAL A 92 12.50 -4.42 3.90
C VAL A 92 13.37 -5.33 4.77
N PRO A 93 14.70 -5.08 4.80
CA PRO A 93 15.61 -5.79 5.67
C PRO A 93 15.27 -5.57 7.14
N ALA A 94 15.46 -6.60 7.97
CA ALA A 94 15.28 -6.54 9.42
C ALA A 94 13.92 -5.95 9.86
N PHE A 95 12.87 -6.16 9.07
CA PHE A 95 11.52 -5.66 9.35
C PHE A 95 10.98 -6.20 10.68
N ALA A 96 11.13 -7.50 10.94
CA ALA A 96 10.68 -8.15 12.15
C ALA A 96 11.85 -8.49 13.08
N THR A 97 11.65 -8.29 14.38
CA THR A 97 12.62 -8.69 15.40
C THR A 97 12.43 -10.16 15.76
N ILE A 98 13.52 -10.94 15.74
CA ILE A 98 13.51 -12.36 16.14
C ILE A 98 14.12 -12.51 17.52
N HIS A 99 13.31 -12.95 18.49
CA HIS A 99 13.77 -13.39 19.79
C HIS A 99 13.96 -14.90 19.79
N LYS A 100 15.22 -15.35 19.85
CA LYS A 100 15.58 -16.77 19.91
C LYS A 100 15.29 -17.32 21.31
N GLY A 101 14.50 -18.37 21.39
CA GLY A 101 14.24 -19.16 22.59
C GLY A 101 14.65 -20.61 22.39
N ALA A 102 14.74 -21.38 23.48
CA ALA A 102 15.09 -22.80 23.44
C ALA A 102 14.02 -23.60 22.65
N GLY A 103 14.23 -23.78 21.35
CA GLY A 103 13.35 -24.51 20.43
C GLY A 103 12.16 -23.72 19.86
N LYS A 104 12.06 -22.41 20.14
CA LYS A 104 11.01 -21.52 19.60
C LYS A 104 11.60 -20.15 19.30
N ASN A 105 11.35 -19.64 18.10
CA ASN A 105 11.66 -18.24 17.78
C ASN A 105 10.38 -17.43 17.98
N THR A 106 10.45 -16.30 18.68
CA THR A 106 9.34 -15.34 18.70
C THR A 106 9.64 -14.25 17.69
N ILE A 107 8.80 -14.14 16.68
CA ILE A 107 8.87 -13.09 15.67
C ILE A 107 7.94 -11.96 16.09
N VAL A 108 8.48 -10.76 16.18
CA VAL A 108 7.76 -9.54 16.55
C VAL A 108 7.80 -8.56 15.39
N THR A 109 6.64 -8.25 14.82
CA THR A 109 6.52 -7.20 13.81
C THR A 109 6.38 -5.84 14.47
N PRO A 110 6.89 -4.77 13.86
CA PRO A 110 6.61 -3.42 14.29
C PRO A 110 5.14 -3.07 14.01
N SER A 111 4.67 -1.98 14.61
CA SER A 111 3.49 -1.29 14.09
C SER A 111 3.82 -0.69 12.72
N VAL A 112 2.98 -0.91 11.73
CA VAL A 112 3.09 -0.26 10.41
C VAL A 112 1.97 0.76 10.31
N SER A 113 2.30 2.03 10.03
CA SER A 113 1.30 3.06 9.80
C SER A 113 1.47 3.65 8.41
N PHE A 114 0.40 3.66 7.64
CA PHE A 114 0.35 4.33 6.35
C PHE A 114 0.19 5.84 6.49
N ALA A 115 -0.06 6.38 7.69
CA ALA A 115 -0.07 7.81 7.93
C ALA A 115 1.26 8.47 7.56
N LYS A 116 2.39 7.75 7.71
CA LYS A 116 3.69 8.28 7.29
C LYS A 116 3.83 8.34 5.77
N ALA A 117 3.28 7.35 5.07
CA ALA A 117 3.22 7.37 3.61
C ALA A 117 2.31 8.51 3.12
N GLU A 118 1.18 8.74 3.79
CA GLU A 118 0.29 9.87 3.56
C GLU A 118 1.01 11.22 3.75
N GLU A 119 1.76 11.40 4.84
CA GLU A 119 2.58 12.61 5.05
C GLU A 119 3.59 12.84 3.91
N VAL A 120 4.24 11.77 3.45
CA VAL A 120 5.21 11.84 2.34
C VAL A 120 4.50 12.22 1.04
N ILE A 121 3.36 11.62 0.71
CA ILE A 121 2.58 11.98 -0.49
C ILE A 121 2.06 13.42 -0.39
N ASN A 122 1.59 13.84 0.78
CA ASN A 122 1.12 15.20 1.03
C ASN A 122 2.23 16.27 0.93
N SER A 123 3.50 15.87 0.97
CA SER A 123 4.64 16.77 0.77
C SER A 123 4.93 17.08 -0.70
N TYR A 124 4.37 16.31 -1.64
CA TYR A 124 4.61 16.54 -3.07
C TYR A 124 3.77 17.69 -3.64
N TRP A 125 4.30 18.32 -4.68
CA TRP A 125 3.66 19.45 -5.37
C TRP A 125 2.25 19.13 -5.91
N PHE A 126 1.95 17.86 -6.16
CA PHE A 126 0.65 17.40 -6.67
C PHE A 126 -0.35 17.06 -5.57
N ALA A 127 0.04 17.09 -4.27
CA ALA A 127 -0.84 16.75 -3.15
C ALA A 127 -2.22 17.45 -3.18
N PRO A 128 -2.35 18.74 -3.55
CA PRO A 128 -3.66 19.41 -3.61
C PRO A 128 -4.58 18.90 -4.73
N LEU A 129 -4.06 18.11 -5.67
CA LEU A 129 -4.79 17.60 -6.84
C LEU A 129 -5.30 16.19 -6.63
N VAL A 130 -4.87 15.52 -5.56
CA VAL A 130 -5.09 14.10 -5.31
C VAL A 130 -5.78 13.92 -3.95
N ASN A 131 -6.64 12.92 -3.82
CA ASN A 131 -7.23 12.52 -2.54
C ASN A 131 -7.07 10.99 -2.38
N PRO A 132 -5.84 10.53 -2.07
CA PRO A 132 -5.51 9.10 -1.97
C PRO A 132 -6.18 8.44 -0.77
N ASP A 133 -6.64 7.21 -0.94
CA ASP A 133 -7.00 6.31 0.16
C ASP A 133 -5.86 5.33 0.43
N PHE A 134 -5.26 5.46 1.61
CA PHE A 134 -4.15 4.64 2.07
C PHE A 134 -4.56 3.47 2.95
N SER A 135 -5.86 3.25 3.15
CA SER A 135 -6.38 2.15 3.96
C SER A 135 -6.63 0.96 3.05
N PRO A 136 -5.75 -0.06 3.00
CA PRO A 136 -5.97 -1.18 2.10
C PRO A 136 -7.24 -1.92 2.50
N ALA A 137 -8.08 -2.27 1.54
CA ALA A 137 -9.29 -3.04 1.80
C ALA A 137 -8.98 -4.33 2.58
N VAL A 138 -7.86 -4.99 2.23
CA VAL A 138 -7.32 -6.12 3.01
C VAL A 138 -5.82 -5.99 3.20
N SER A 139 -5.37 -6.09 4.45
CA SER A 139 -3.97 -6.24 4.82
C SER A 139 -3.72 -7.62 5.41
N THR A 140 -2.71 -8.34 4.91
CA THR A 140 -2.32 -9.68 5.38
C THR A 140 -0.87 -9.68 5.83
N VAL A 141 -0.60 -10.21 7.03
CA VAL A 141 0.74 -10.53 7.50
C VAL A 141 0.91 -12.05 7.51
N VAL A 142 1.86 -12.56 6.72
CA VAL A 142 2.14 -13.99 6.57
C VAL A 142 3.45 -14.32 7.29
N PHE A 143 3.40 -15.27 8.22
CA PHE A 143 4.55 -15.73 8.99
C PHE A 143 5.18 -16.99 8.35
N PRO A 144 6.45 -17.31 8.68
CA PRO A 144 7.16 -18.47 8.11
C PRO A 144 6.50 -19.83 8.37
N ASP A 145 5.68 -19.96 9.42
CA ASP A 145 4.91 -21.17 9.73
C ASP A 145 3.61 -21.29 8.93
N GLY A 146 3.35 -20.36 7.99
CA GLY A 146 2.14 -20.28 7.19
C GLY A 146 0.97 -19.61 7.90
N TYR A 147 1.14 -19.11 9.13
CA TYR A 147 0.10 -18.34 9.79
C TYR A 147 -0.15 -17.00 9.10
N ARG A 148 -1.43 -16.60 9.06
CA ARG A 148 -1.90 -15.37 8.42
C ARG A 148 -2.69 -14.55 9.42
N ALA A 149 -2.30 -13.29 9.61
CA ALA A 149 -3.07 -12.29 10.32
C ALA A 149 -3.67 -11.32 9.29
N GLU A 150 -4.99 -11.19 9.28
CA GLU A 150 -5.72 -10.37 8.31
C GLU A 150 -6.42 -9.20 9.01
N PHE A 151 -6.38 -8.03 8.37
CA PHE A 151 -6.97 -6.79 8.84
C PHE A 151 -7.72 -6.13 7.67
N GLN A 152 -8.85 -5.50 7.93
CA GLN A 152 -9.71 -4.89 6.90
C GLN A 152 -9.81 -3.39 7.14
N ASP A 153 -9.66 -2.60 6.08
CA ASP A 153 -9.87 -1.16 6.07
C ASP A 153 -9.10 -0.41 7.19
N VAL A 154 -7.87 -0.86 7.47
CA VAL A 154 -7.01 -0.25 8.49
C VAL A 154 -5.87 0.56 7.88
N ILE A 155 -5.73 1.79 8.33
CA ILE A 155 -4.58 2.67 7.99
C ILE A 155 -3.32 2.32 8.80
N SER A 156 -3.43 1.48 9.82
CA SER A 156 -2.31 1.07 10.67
C SER A 156 -2.46 -0.36 11.15
N LEU A 157 -1.39 -1.14 11.00
CA LEU A 157 -1.26 -2.49 11.51
C LEU A 157 -0.63 -2.45 12.91
N PRO A 158 -1.25 -3.09 13.90
CA PRO A 158 -0.65 -3.22 15.23
C PRO A 158 0.59 -4.14 15.17
N PRO A 159 1.50 -4.03 16.14
CA PRO A 159 2.59 -4.99 16.26
C PRO A 159 2.03 -6.38 16.58
N ILE A 160 2.59 -7.41 15.94
CA ILE A 160 2.19 -8.81 16.13
C ILE A 160 3.38 -9.54 16.74
N SER A 161 3.17 -10.15 17.91
CA SER A 161 4.15 -11.03 18.55
C SER A 161 3.70 -12.47 18.42
N ARG A 162 4.48 -13.29 17.71
CA ARG A 162 4.11 -14.67 17.40
C ARG A 162 5.26 -15.65 17.66
N PRO A 163 5.04 -16.72 18.44
CA PRO A 163 5.97 -17.84 18.49
C PRO A 163 5.85 -18.67 17.20
N VAL A 164 6.96 -18.82 16.49
CA VAL A 164 7.13 -19.60 15.27
C VAL A 164 8.02 -20.80 15.58
N PHE A 165 7.55 -21.98 15.19
CA PHE A 165 8.31 -23.22 15.34
C PHE A 165 9.25 -23.35 14.15
N THR A 166 10.57 -23.39 14.41
CA THR A 166 11.53 -23.81 13.39
C THR A 166 11.28 -25.29 13.12
N SER A 167 10.92 -25.64 11.88
CA SER A 167 10.84 -27.05 11.48
C SER A 167 12.22 -27.70 11.75
N PRO A 168 12.27 -28.88 12.38
CA PRO A 168 13.53 -29.55 12.73
C PRO A 168 14.36 -29.96 11.51
#